data_AF-A0A7X9ARY8-F1
#
_entry.id   AF-A0A7X9ARY8-F1
#
_cell.length_a   1.000
_cell.length_b   1.000
_cell.length_c   1.000
_cell.angle_alpha   90.00
_cell.angle_beta   90.00
_cell.angle_gamma   90.00
#
_symmetry.space_group_name_H-M   'P 1'
#
loop_
_entity.id
_entity.type
_entity.pdbx_description
1 polymer ?
#
loop_
_entity_poly.entity_id
_entity_poly.type
_entity_poly.pdbx_seq_one_letter_code
_entity_poly.pdbx_strand_id
1 'polypeptide(L)'
;MSFRNVLFTCTIAVLLTTLTLRAALQDAWPQFVPADQQTTITMVFTEAEKLPKPEELTLQYACNDALAADGRQLGWGQYEKAPFELKGDTLTTTVNFRGETEHTLRLVSPHDKHGMKRPVVHGTFKLYSLKPDFFALRPYKCDMHMHSKFSDGRKDETPSHMIATCRKLGLDFAIVTDHRCHAGSQESISTFAKLPTDMRCFTGEEIHSPGNGVHILGLGTSSGLTEWFTEKRAEYDAAVAAEKARIDPKELPENLHYQAAASVVVWNKIRELGGIAVYCHPYWRPSDRQYIPAALSDYLLQKGQFDAFEVLNGGSSDLGILHYHELRAQGRAWPGIGITDAHASANLGRAYTLILSESLSFSDIAANIRKGNCIAVEVDHRTNQHRAHGDFRLGRFAIFLFTHYYPKHHDKLCAEEGELLVKAVAGDAAAVEALKPLQGRVPALFDKYWAK
;
A
#
# COMPACT_ATOMS: atom_id res chain seq x y z
N MET A 1 -44.78 44.84 13.96
CA MET A 1 -44.62 46.08 13.19
C MET A 1 -43.15 46.49 13.22
N SER A 2 -42.59 46.69 12.02
CA SER A 2 -41.25 47.21 11.69
C SER A 2 -40.02 46.37 12.08
N PHE A 3 -39.61 45.51 11.13
CA PHE A 3 -38.24 45.06 10.94
C PHE A 3 -37.39 46.25 10.43
N ARG A 4 -36.18 46.42 10.98
CA ARG A 4 -35.13 47.27 10.38
C ARG A 4 -33.96 46.39 9.96
N ASN A 5 -33.88 46.16 8.65
CA ASN A 5 -32.75 45.56 7.95
C ASN A 5 -31.52 46.46 8.09
N VAL A 6 -30.42 45.92 8.61
CA VAL A 6 -29.08 46.48 8.44
C VAL A 6 -28.30 45.48 7.60
N LEU A 7 -28.17 45.79 6.31
CA LEU A 7 -27.30 45.09 5.37
C LEU A 7 -25.85 45.44 5.74
N PHE A 8 -25.10 44.48 6.27
CA PHE A 8 -23.64 44.57 6.32
C PHE A 8 -23.08 44.17 4.95
N THR A 9 -22.73 45.17 4.14
CA THR A 9 -21.90 44.97 2.95
C THR A 9 -20.45 44.81 3.41
N CYS A 10 -20.02 43.55 3.60
CA CYS A 10 -18.59 43.22 3.68
C CYS A 10 -17.99 43.30 2.27
N THR A 11 -17.37 44.44 1.96
CA THR A 11 -16.49 44.56 0.79
C THR A 11 -15.25 43.71 1.03
N ILE A 12 -15.18 42.52 0.41
CA ILE A 12 -13.96 41.72 0.36
C ILE A 12 -13.00 42.44 -0.58
N ALA A 13 -12.09 43.23 0.01
CA ALA A 13 -10.92 43.72 -0.70
C ALA A 13 -10.00 42.52 -0.96
N VAL A 14 -10.02 42.01 -2.18
CA VAL A 14 -9.00 41.07 -2.66
C VAL A 14 -7.70 41.85 -2.76
N LEU A 15 -6.87 41.79 -1.72
CA LEU A 15 -5.46 42.14 -1.82
C LEU A 15 -4.81 41.11 -2.75
N LEU A 16 -4.65 41.46 -4.02
CA LEU A 16 -3.64 40.87 -4.90
C LEU A 16 -2.27 41.27 -4.33
N THR A 17 -1.82 40.58 -3.28
CA THR A 17 -0.39 40.54 -2.98
C THR A 17 0.26 39.86 -4.18
N THR A 18 1.06 40.61 -4.92
CA THR A 18 2.08 40.03 -5.79
C THR A 18 2.97 39.16 -4.90
N LEU A 19 2.63 37.88 -4.79
CA LEU A 19 3.54 36.88 -4.26
C LEU A 19 4.77 36.97 -5.16
N THR A 20 5.82 37.61 -4.64
CA THR A 20 7.15 37.44 -5.21
C THR A 20 7.46 35.97 -5.02
N LEU A 21 7.19 35.20 -6.08
CA LEU A 21 7.57 33.82 -6.17
C LEU A 21 9.08 33.76 -5.85
N ARG A 22 9.45 32.82 -4.98
CA ARG A 22 10.83 32.54 -4.58
C ARG A 22 11.27 31.29 -5.32
N ALA A 23 12.58 31.17 -5.54
CA ALA A 23 13.14 29.91 -6.00
C ALA A 23 12.73 28.76 -5.06
N ALA A 24 12.31 27.65 -5.64
CA ALA A 24 11.83 26.48 -4.90
C ALA A 24 12.18 25.20 -5.65
N LEU A 25 12.45 24.13 -4.92
CA LEU A 25 12.64 22.81 -5.52
C LEU A 25 11.34 22.36 -6.21
N GLN A 26 11.41 22.22 -7.54
CA GLN A 26 10.33 21.73 -8.37
C GLN A 26 10.27 20.21 -8.34
N ASP A 27 11.42 19.56 -8.51
CA ASP A 27 11.54 18.12 -8.67
C ASP A 27 12.97 17.63 -8.40
N ALA A 28 13.14 16.36 -8.06
CA ALA A 28 14.45 15.75 -7.86
C ALA A 28 14.43 14.22 -8.01
N TRP A 29 15.50 13.66 -8.57
CA TRP A 29 15.62 12.23 -8.85
C TRP A 29 17.09 11.78 -8.94
N PRO A 30 17.37 10.46 -8.79
CA PRO A 30 16.47 9.41 -8.31
C PRO A 30 16.12 9.58 -6.82
N GLN A 31 14.94 9.09 -6.42
CA GLN A 31 14.47 9.07 -5.02
C GLN A 31 14.75 7.73 -4.32
N PHE A 32 15.00 6.67 -5.08
CA PHE A 32 15.40 5.37 -4.59
C PHE A 32 16.76 5.02 -5.17
N VAL A 33 17.75 4.78 -4.31
CA VAL A 33 19.16 4.60 -4.70
C VAL A 33 19.70 3.31 -4.10
N PRO A 34 20.73 2.68 -4.68
CA PRO A 34 21.41 1.56 -4.05
C PRO A 34 22.13 2.01 -2.77
N ALA A 35 22.01 1.20 -1.73
CA ALA A 35 22.74 1.37 -0.48
C ALA A 35 24.25 1.18 -0.67
N ASP A 36 25.03 1.96 0.09
CA ASP A 36 26.49 1.91 0.17
C ASP A 36 27.20 2.16 -1.17
N GLN A 37 26.57 2.95 -2.04
CA GLN A 37 27.09 3.31 -3.36
C GLN A 37 26.99 4.82 -3.62
N GLN A 38 27.86 5.29 -4.51
CA GLN A 38 27.74 6.64 -5.06
C GLN A 38 26.59 6.69 -6.06
N THR A 39 25.74 7.71 -5.93
CA THR A 39 24.68 7.98 -6.91
C THR A 39 24.59 9.47 -7.19
N THR A 40 24.43 9.81 -8.46
CA THR A 40 24.22 11.19 -8.88
C THR A 40 22.75 11.55 -8.74
N ILE A 41 22.48 12.64 -8.02
CA ILE A 41 21.15 13.22 -7.83
C ILE A 41 21.05 14.50 -8.66
N THR A 42 19.91 14.65 -9.34
CA THR A 42 19.49 15.85 -10.03
C THR A 42 18.35 16.52 -9.26
N MET A 43 18.44 17.84 -9.09
CA MET A 43 17.43 18.67 -8.44
C MET A 43 17.11 19.86 -9.35
N VAL A 44 15.85 20.08 -9.69
CA VAL A 44 15.39 21.16 -10.58
C VAL A 44 14.62 22.20 -9.79
N PHE A 45 14.93 23.48 -9.98
CA PHE A 45 14.34 24.58 -9.24
C PHE A 45 13.47 25.46 -10.14
N THR A 46 12.26 25.80 -9.69
CA THR A 46 11.50 26.89 -10.31
C THR A 46 12.16 28.22 -9.98
N GLU A 47 12.16 29.15 -10.93
CA GLU A 47 12.69 30.52 -10.76
C GLU A 47 14.14 30.54 -10.23
N ALA A 48 14.97 29.64 -10.77
CA ALA A 48 16.34 29.47 -10.33
C ALA A 48 17.19 30.73 -10.46
N GLU A 49 16.83 31.68 -11.33
CA GLU A 49 17.45 33.01 -11.44
C GLU A 49 17.31 33.85 -10.16
N LYS A 50 16.39 33.48 -9.26
CA LYS A 50 16.20 34.12 -7.95
C LYS A 50 16.99 33.44 -6.83
N LEU A 51 17.70 32.33 -7.12
CA LEU A 51 18.64 31.75 -6.16
C LEU A 51 19.81 32.72 -5.92
N PRO A 52 20.37 32.75 -4.70
CA PRO A 52 21.66 33.36 -4.44
C PRO A 52 22.74 32.81 -5.37
N LYS A 53 23.84 33.55 -5.52
CA LYS A 53 24.97 33.09 -6.33
C LYS A 53 25.51 31.76 -5.79
N PRO A 54 26.01 30.86 -6.65
CA PRO A 54 26.51 29.54 -6.24
C PRO A 54 27.50 29.55 -5.06
N GLU A 55 28.36 30.56 -4.98
CA GLU A 55 29.33 30.75 -3.88
C GLU A 55 28.70 31.04 -2.51
N GLU A 56 27.45 31.51 -2.48
CA GLU A 56 26.67 31.75 -1.27
C GLU A 56 25.80 30.55 -0.88
N LEU A 57 25.73 29.54 -1.75
CA LEU A 57 24.91 28.35 -1.55
C LEU A 57 25.73 27.23 -0.90
N THR A 58 25.05 26.41 -0.10
CA THR A 58 25.59 25.16 0.43
C THR A 58 24.57 24.06 0.23
N LEU A 59 24.99 22.96 -0.39
CA LEU A 59 24.21 21.73 -0.36
C LEU A 59 24.55 20.94 0.91
N GLN A 60 23.56 20.81 1.78
CA GLN A 60 23.68 20.09 3.03
C GLN A 60 23.15 18.66 2.88
N TYR A 61 23.90 17.70 3.41
CA TYR A 61 23.58 16.27 3.39
C TYR A 61 23.47 15.71 4.81
N ALA A 62 22.52 14.81 5.02
CA ALA A 62 22.46 13.99 6.22
C ALA A 62 21.91 12.60 5.92
N CYS A 63 22.56 11.58 6.45
CA CYS A 63 22.02 10.23 6.57
C CYS A 63 21.17 10.13 7.84
N ASN A 64 20.02 9.44 7.77
CA ASN A 64 19.12 9.29 8.92
C ASN A 64 19.63 8.31 9.99
N ASP A 65 20.82 7.74 9.81
CA ASP A 65 21.56 7.04 10.87
C ASP A 65 22.28 7.99 11.85
N ALA A 66 22.22 9.30 11.60
CA ALA A 66 22.84 10.36 12.39
C ALA A 66 24.38 10.30 12.48
N LEU A 67 25.04 9.65 11.52
CA LEU A 67 26.50 9.60 11.42
C LEU A 67 27.00 10.41 10.21
N ALA A 68 28.15 11.07 10.36
CA ALA A 68 28.89 11.67 9.26
C ALA A 68 29.66 10.60 8.45
N ALA A 69 30.27 10.96 7.32
CA ALA A 69 31.04 10.05 6.48
C ALA A 69 32.25 9.43 7.20
N ASP A 70 32.84 10.15 8.16
CA ASP A 70 33.96 9.71 9.01
C ASP A 70 33.52 8.84 10.21
N GLY A 71 32.22 8.56 10.35
CA GLY A 71 31.65 7.78 11.45
C GLY A 71 31.36 8.58 12.72
N ARG A 72 31.63 9.89 12.75
CA ARG A 72 31.29 10.75 13.88
C ARG A 72 29.78 10.99 13.96
N GLN A 73 29.23 10.98 15.16
CA GLN A 73 27.84 11.36 15.39
C GLN A 73 27.58 12.84 15.04
N LEU A 74 26.53 13.10 14.28
CA LEU A 74 26.04 14.45 14.00
C LEU A 74 25.20 14.95 15.17
N GLY A 75 25.52 16.14 15.66
CA GLY A 75 24.73 16.83 16.68
C GLY A 75 23.42 17.40 16.11
N TRP A 76 22.56 17.91 17.01
CA TRP A 76 21.28 18.50 16.61
C TRP A 76 21.46 19.60 15.55
N GLY A 77 20.73 19.48 14.44
CA GLY A 77 20.76 20.43 13.33
C GLY A 77 22.06 20.45 12.51
N GLN A 78 23.00 19.53 12.75
CA GLN A 78 24.22 19.39 11.95
C GLN A 78 23.97 18.62 10.67
N TYR A 79 24.65 19.05 9.61
CA TYR A 79 24.64 18.43 8.29
C TYR A 79 26.06 18.44 7.75
N GLU A 80 26.37 17.45 6.93
CA GLU A 80 27.57 17.45 6.11
C GLU A 80 27.38 18.36 4.90
N LYS A 81 28.49 18.70 4.23
CA LYS A 81 28.46 19.42 2.95
C LYS A 81 28.62 18.40 1.83
N ALA A 82 27.73 18.46 0.84
CA ALA A 82 27.88 17.70 -0.39
C ALA A 82 28.38 18.63 -1.51
N PRO A 83 29.25 18.14 -2.41
CA PRO A 83 29.63 18.89 -3.60
C PRO A 83 28.42 19.03 -4.52
N PHE A 84 28.29 20.16 -5.22
CA PHE A 84 27.24 20.33 -6.22
C PHE A 84 27.69 21.21 -7.38
N GLU A 85 27.06 21.02 -8.53
CA GLU A 85 27.12 21.93 -9.67
C GLU A 85 25.72 22.48 -9.94
N LEU A 86 25.60 23.79 -10.12
CA LEU A 86 24.34 24.44 -10.53
C LEU A 86 24.51 25.02 -11.95
N LYS A 87 23.73 24.50 -12.89
CA LYS A 87 23.71 24.94 -14.30
C LYS A 87 22.27 25.30 -14.68
N GLY A 88 22.01 26.60 -14.86
CA GLY A 88 20.65 27.09 -15.08
C GLY A 88 19.76 26.80 -13.88
N ASP A 89 18.70 26.04 -14.10
CA ASP A 89 17.74 25.59 -13.09
C ASP A 89 18.09 24.25 -12.43
N THR A 90 19.15 23.61 -12.90
CA THR A 90 19.46 22.23 -12.57
C THR A 90 20.70 22.16 -11.67
N LEU A 91 20.50 21.65 -10.46
CA LEU A 91 21.57 21.27 -9.53
C LEU A 91 21.86 19.77 -9.68
N THR A 92 23.14 19.42 -9.73
CA THR A 92 23.60 18.01 -9.69
C THR A 92 24.58 17.80 -8.54
N THR A 93 24.51 16.65 -7.90
CA THR A 93 25.43 16.24 -6.82
C THR A 93 25.69 14.74 -6.89
N THR A 94 26.86 14.29 -6.47
CA THR A 94 27.17 12.86 -6.30
C THR A 94 27.51 12.60 -4.86
N VAL A 95 26.76 11.69 -4.23
CA VAL A 95 26.90 11.37 -2.80
C VAL A 95 26.93 9.85 -2.64
N ASN A 96 27.71 9.36 -1.67
CA ASN A 96 27.67 7.97 -1.23
C ASN A 96 26.55 7.77 -0.20
N PHE A 97 25.50 7.05 -0.57
CA PHE A 97 24.32 6.84 0.29
C PHE A 97 24.50 5.62 1.18
N ARG A 98 25.07 5.83 2.38
CA ARG A 98 25.40 4.75 3.34
C ARG A 98 24.16 4.09 3.95
N GLY A 99 24.23 2.78 4.08
CA GLY A 99 23.22 1.97 4.76
C GLY A 99 21.91 1.90 3.99
N GLU A 100 20.90 1.30 4.62
CA GLU A 100 19.54 1.22 4.08
C GLU A 100 18.63 2.08 4.95
N THR A 101 18.46 3.34 4.56
CA THR A 101 17.72 4.33 5.34
C THR A 101 17.35 5.57 4.51
N GLU A 102 16.66 6.51 5.14
CA GLU A 102 16.36 7.80 4.56
C GLU A 102 17.61 8.71 4.52
N HIS A 103 17.71 9.53 3.48
CA HIS A 103 18.69 10.58 3.34
C HIS A 103 18.02 11.93 3.06
N THR A 104 18.68 13.00 3.49
CA THR A 104 18.22 14.37 3.27
C THR A 104 19.29 15.17 2.54
N LEU A 105 18.90 15.77 1.41
CA LEU A 105 19.65 16.84 0.75
C LEU A 105 18.87 18.14 0.89
N ARG A 106 19.52 19.23 1.30
CA ARG A 106 18.89 20.55 1.34
C ARG A 106 19.81 21.63 0.81
N LEU A 107 19.33 22.40 -0.17
CA LEU A 107 20.03 23.55 -0.70
C LEU A 107 19.71 24.75 0.18
N VAL A 108 20.75 25.38 0.74
CA VAL A 108 20.60 26.48 1.68
C VAL A 108 21.50 27.66 1.35
N SER A 109 21.10 28.85 1.81
CA SER A 109 21.97 30.02 1.89
C SER A 109 21.99 30.57 3.32
N PRO A 110 23.02 31.36 3.69
CA PRO A 110 23.02 32.12 4.93
C PRO A 110 21.76 32.98 5.05
N HIS A 111 21.26 33.15 6.28
CA HIS A 111 20.28 34.17 6.61
C HIS A 111 20.70 34.81 7.92
N ASP A 112 20.69 36.14 7.95
CA ASP A 112 20.88 36.91 9.17
C ASP A 112 19.68 37.84 9.36
N LYS A 113 18.72 37.41 10.17
CA LYS A 113 17.71 38.32 10.73
C LYS A 113 17.68 38.14 12.23
N HIS A 114 17.90 39.25 12.93
CA HIS A 114 17.67 39.39 14.37
C HIS A 114 18.55 38.46 15.23
N GLY A 115 19.79 38.21 14.81
CA GLY A 115 20.78 37.46 15.61
C GLY A 115 20.58 35.94 15.65
N MET A 116 19.53 35.39 15.03
CA MET A 116 19.35 33.94 14.88
C MET A 116 19.90 33.45 13.52
N LYS A 117 21.00 32.69 13.57
CA LYS A 117 21.65 32.07 12.39
C LYS A 117 20.90 30.83 11.89
N ARG A 118 19.69 30.99 11.37
CA ARG A 118 18.96 29.89 10.69
C ARG A 118 19.08 30.05 9.18
N PRO A 119 19.64 29.10 8.43
CA PRO A 119 19.78 29.24 6.99
C PRO A 119 18.42 29.36 6.28
N VAL A 120 18.38 30.05 5.13
CA VAL A 120 17.23 29.96 4.21
C VAL A 120 17.31 28.62 3.50
N VAL A 121 16.21 27.86 3.49
CA VAL A 121 16.10 26.60 2.75
C VAL A 121 15.40 26.89 1.42
N HIS A 122 16.11 26.67 0.32
CA HIS A 122 15.58 26.84 -1.06
C HIS A 122 14.95 25.56 -1.59
N GLY A 123 15.34 24.41 -1.04
CA GLY A 123 14.82 23.11 -1.42
C GLY A 123 15.23 22.03 -0.44
N THR A 124 14.37 21.05 -0.21
CA THR A 124 14.69 19.83 0.54
C THR A 124 14.24 18.62 -0.26
N PHE A 125 15.18 17.72 -0.52
CA PHE A 125 14.94 16.45 -1.16
C PHE A 125 15.18 15.31 -0.18
N LYS A 126 14.21 14.40 -0.12
CA LYS A 126 14.20 13.21 0.71
C LYS A 126 14.25 12.01 -0.22
N LEU A 127 15.22 11.14 -0.01
CA LEU A 127 15.44 9.92 -0.79
C LEU A 127 15.75 8.74 0.14
N TYR A 128 15.66 7.51 -0.36
CA TYR A 128 15.87 6.30 0.42
C TYR A 128 16.85 5.37 -0.28
N SER A 129 17.83 4.85 0.46
CA SER A 129 18.79 3.85 -0.02
C SER A 129 18.29 2.45 0.28
N LEU A 130 18.42 1.53 -0.67
CA LEU A 130 17.94 0.15 -0.58
C LEU A 130 19.07 -0.85 -0.79
N LYS A 131 19.11 -1.92 0.02
CA LYS A 131 19.97 -3.07 -0.26
C LYS A 131 19.54 -3.78 -1.55
N PRO A 132 20.42 -4.59 -2.16
CA PRO A 132 20.19 -5.17 -3.49
C PRO A 132 18.87 -5.93 -3.63
N ASP A 133 18.43 -6.63 -2.59
CA ASP A 133 17.21 -7.41 -2.59
C ASP A 133 15.94 -6.54 -2.67
N PHE A 134 15.83 -5.46 -1.89
CA PHE A 134 14.69 -4.54 -2.01
C PHE A 134 14.82 -3.58 -3.20
N PHE A 135 16.04 -3.22 -3.59
CA PHE A 135 16.28 -2.36 -4.75
C PHE A 135 15.83 -3.00 -6.07
N ALA A 136 15.87 -4.34 -6.15
CA ALA A 136 15.35 -5.11 -7.27
C ALA A 136 13.81 -5.15 -7.37
N LEU A 137 13.09 -4.69 -6.33
CA LEU A 137 11.63 -4.75 -6.24
C LEU A 137 10.99 -3.36 -6.41
N ARG A 138 9.68 -3.32 -6.66
CA ARG A 138 8.86 -2.10 -6.72
C ARG A 138 7.72 -2.15 -5.69
N PRO A 139 7.41 -1.01 -5.05
CA PRO A 139 6.42 -0.95 -3.98
C PRO A 139 5.00 -0.70 -4.51
N TYR A 140 4.19 -1.75 -4.58
CA TYR A 140 2.81 -1.70 -5.08
C TYR A 140 1.78 -1.66 -3.95
N LYS A 141 0.76 -0.82 -4.07
CA LYS A 141 -0.37 -0.71 -3.13
C LYS A 141 -1.55 -1.54 -3.63
N CYS A 142 -2.22 -2.28 -2.74
CA CYS A 142 -3.42 -3.05 -3.12
C CYS A 142 -4.44 -3.20 -2.01
N ASP A 143 -5.66 -3.54 -2.42
CA ASP A 143 -6.69 -4.10 -1.55
C ASP A 143 -7.23 -5.37 -2.20
N MET A 144 -7.21 -6.47 -1.44
CA MET A 144 -7.45 -7.82 -1.95
C MET A 144 -8.64 -8.49 -1.26
N HIS A 145 -9.42 -7.75 -0.47
CA HIS A 145 -10.65 -8.24 0.14
C HIS A 145 -11.72 -7.15 0.11
N MET A 146 -12.69 -7.31 -0.78
CA MET A 146 -13.85 -6.44 -0.91
C MET A 146 -14.98 -7.19 -1.64
N HIS A 147 -16.20 -6.71 -1.47
CA HIS A 147 -17.42 -7.32 -1.97
C HIS A 147 -18.17 -6.39 -2.92
N SER A 148 -18.96 -6.99 -3.81
CA SER A 148 -19.75 -6.30 -4.82
C SER A 148 -21.20 -6.80 -4.82
N LYS A 149 -22.00 -6.32 -5.78
CA LYS A 149 -23.37 -6.82 -5.99
C LYS A 149 -23.48 -8.33 -6.26
N PHE A 150 -22.36 -9.01 -6.56
CA PHE A 150 -22.32 -10.46 -6.83
C PHE A 150 -22.41 -11.29 -5.54
N SER A 151 -22.22 -10.66 -4.38
CA SER A 151 -22.48 -11.24 -3.06
C SER A 151 -23.38 -10.32 -2.23
N ASP A 152 -22.93 -9.88 -1.06
CA ASP A 152 -23.65 -9.01 -0.12
C ASP A 152 -23.20 -7.55 -0.14
N GLY A 153 -22.28 -7.20 -1.05
CA GLY A 153 -21.97 -5.82 -1.38
C GLY A 153 -23.17 -5.05 -1.95
N ARG A 154 -22.99 -3.73 -2.05
CA ARG A 154 -24.02 -2.78 -2.48
C ARG A 154 -24.55 -3.14 -3.88
N LYS A 155 -25.88 -3.18 -4.05
CA LYS A 155 -26.52 -3.78 -5.24
C LYS A 155 -26.32 -3.01 -6.54
N ASP A 156 -25.97 -1.73 -6.48
CA ASP A 156 -25.64 -0.86 -7.60
C ASP A 156 -24.13 -0.81 -7.92
N GLU A 157 -23.28 -1.53 -7.17
CA GLU A 157 -21.82 -1.50 -7.36
C GLU A 157 -21.31 -2.84 -7.92
N THR A 158 -20.71 -2.78 -9.12
CA THR A 158 -20.12 -3.95 -9.79
C THR A 158 -18.70 -4.23 -9.29
N PRO A 159 -18.15 -5.45 -9.49
CA PRO A 159 -16.75 -5.72 -9.23
C PRO A 159 -15.82 -4.69 -9.89
N SER A 160 -16.06 -4.38 -11.17
CA SER A 160 -15.30 -3.35 -11.89
C SER A 160 -15.40 -1.94 -11.27
N HIS A 161 -16.55 -1.57 -10.71
CA HIS A 161 -16.72 -0.29 -10.02
C HIS A 161 -15.89 -0.20 -8.73
N MET A 162 -15.86 -1.30 -7.96
CA MET A 162 -15.04 -1.39 -6.75
C MET A 162 -13.54 -1.23 -7.07
N ILE A 163 -13.05 -1.94 -8.10
CA ILE A 163 -11.65 -1.83 -8.54
C ILE A 163 -11.32 -0.43 -9.10
N ALA A 164 -12.21 0.16 -9.90
CA ALA A 164 -12.00 1.52 -10.40
C ALA A 164 -11.86 2.54 -9.25
N THR A 165 -12.64 2.36 -8.18
CA THR A 165 -12.55 3.19 -6.97
C THR A 165 -11.24 2.96 -6.21
N CYS A 166 -10.74 1.73 -6.15
CA CYS A 166 -9.42 1.41 -5.60
C CYS A 166 -8.31 2.19 -6.32
N ARG A 167 -8.36 2.28 -7.65
CA ARG A 167 -7.38 3.06 -8.41
C ARG A 167 -7.41 4.53 -8.01
N LYS A 168 -8.61 5.11 -7.84
CA LYS A 168 -8.78 6.49 -7.35
C LYS A 168 -8.14 6.73 -5.98
N LEU A 169 -8.07 5.70 -5.13
CA LEU A 169 -7.44 5.72 -3.81
C LEU A 169 -5.93 5.44 -3.83
N GLY A 170 -5.31 5.40 -5.02
CA GLY A 170 -3.88 5.20 -5.14
C GLY A 170 -3.46 3.73 -5.03
N LEU A 171 -4.31 2.79 -5.43
CA LEU A 171 -3.94 1.37 -5.52
C LEU A 171 -3.46 1.01 -6.93
N ASP A 172 -2.51 0.08 -7.02
CA ASP A 172 -1.92 -0.44 -8.25
C ASP A 172 -2.65 -1.68 -8.78
N PHE A 173 -3.20 -2.45 -7.85
CA PHE A 173 -4.06 -3.57 -8.18
C PHE A 173 -5.08 -3.80 -7.07
N ALA A 174 -6.16 -4.50 -7.40
CA ALA A 174 -7.16 -4.91 -6.44
C ALA A 174 -7.77 -6.26 -6.82
N ILE A 175 -8.35 -6.93 -5.85
CA ILE A 175 -9.05 -8.21 -6.03
C ILE A 175 -10.41 -8.11 -5.34
N VAL A 176 -11.47 -8.29 -6.12
CA VAL A 176 -12.81 -8.50 -5.58
C VAL A 176 -12.93 -9.97 -5.19
N THR A 177 -13.40 -10.23 -3.98
CA THR A 177 -13.46 -11.56 -3.37
C THR A 177 -14.87 -11.86 -2.88
N ASP A 178 -15.85 -11.67 -3.77
CA ASP A 178 -17.26 -11.92 -3.46
C ASP A 178 -17.48 -13.30 -2.80
N HIS A 179 -18.33 -13.34 -1.77
CA HIS A 179 -18.66 -14.58 -1.07
C HIS A 179 -19.13 -15.68 -2.03
N ARG A 180 -18.43 -16.83 -2.00
CA ARG A 180 -18.79 -18.03 -2.77
C ARG A 180 -18.90 -17.78 -4.29
N CYS A 181 -18.25 -16.74 -4.82
CA CYS A 181 -18.44 -16.32 -6.20
C CYS A 181 -17.10 -15.94 -6.87
N HIS A 182 -16.43 -16.93 -7.45
CA HIS A 182 -15.21 -16.69 -8.24
C HIS A 182 -15.48 -15.83 -9.49
N ALA A 183 -16.66 -15.98 -10.09
CA ALA A 183 -17.09 -15.23 -11.27
C ALA A 183 -17.15 -13.71 -11.07
N GLY A 184 -17.33 -13.23 -9.83
CA GLY A 184 -17.30 -11.79 -9.52
C GLY A 184 -15.97 -11.15 -9.90
N SER A 185 -14.86 -11.79 -9.50
CA SER A 185 -13.51 -11.34 -9.88
C SER A 185 -13.26 -11.40 -11.41
N GLN A 186 -13.81 -12.40 -12.09
CA GLN A 186 -13.68 -12.57 -13.55
C GLN A 186 -14.36 -11.45 -14.35
N GLU A 187 -15.48 -10.91 -13.84
CA GLU A 187 -16.14 -9.73 -14.42
C GLU A 187 -15.16 -8.56 -14.49
N SER A 188 -14.50 -8.25 -13.37
CA SER A 188 -13.54 -7.15 -13.30
C SER A 188 -12.36 -7.33 -14.26
N ILE A 189 -11.81 -8.54 -14.37
CA ILE A 189 -10.73 -8.87 -15.30
C ILE A 189 -11.18 -8.64 -16.76
N SER A 190 -12.37 -9.12 -17.12
CA SER A 190 -12.91 -8.99 -18.48
C SER A 190 -13.16 -7.53 -18.87
N THR A 191 -13.62 -6.71 -17.91
CA THR A 191 -13.84 -5.28 -18.12
C THR A 191 -12.52 -4.53 -18.24
N PHE A 192 -11.59 -4.71 -17.29
CA PHE A 192 -10.30 -4.01 -17.29
C PHE A 192 -9.38 -4.42 -18.45
N ALA A 193 -9.50 -5.64 -18.98
CA ALA A 193 -8.76 -6.07 -20.18
C ALA A 193 -9.07 -5.21 -21.43
N LYS A 194 -10.16 -4.46 -21.42
CA LYS A 194 -10.58 -3.58 -22.53
C LYS A 194 -10.26 -2.11 -22.29
N LEU A 195 -9.79 -1.76 -21.10
CA LEU A 195 -9.52 -0.37 -20.70
C LEU A 195 -8.02 -0.06 -20.83
N PRO A 196 -7.64 1.12 -21.35
CA PRO A 196 -6.24 1.52 -21.40
C PRO A 196 -5.80 2.02 -20.03
N THR A 197 -5.40 1.11 -19.15
CA THR A 197 -5.03 1.41 -17.76
C THR A 197 -3.83 0.61 -17.27
N ASP A 198 -3.17 1.13 -16.24
CA ASP A 198 -2.13 0.43 -15.48
C ASP A 198 -2.70 -0.44 -14.34
N MET A 199 -3.95 -0.21 -13.93
CA MET A 199 -4.60 -0.93 -12.83
C MET A 199 -4.75 -2.43 -13.15
N ARG A 200 -4.28 -3.29 -12.24
CA ARG A 200 -4.39 -4.75 -12.41
C ARG A 200 -5.52 -5.35 -11.57
N CYS A 201 -6.10 -6.41 -12.13
CA CYS A 201 -7.14 -7.23 -11.51
C CYS A 201 -6.67 -8.69 -11.52
N PHE A 202 -6.98 -9.43 -10.46
CA PHE A 202 -6.72 -10.87 -10.40
C PHE A 202 -7.97 -11.62 -9.94
N THR A 203 -7.96 -12.94 -10.12
CA THR A 203 -9.06 -13.77 -9.64
C THR A 203 -9.09 -13.79 -8.11
N GLY A 204 -10.27 -13.97 -7.55
CA GLY A 204 -10.48 -13.93 -6.11
C GLY A 204 -11.83 -14.51 -5.72
N GLU A 205 -11.88 -15.09 -4.53
CA GLU A 205 -13.10 -15.60 -3.89
C GLU A 205 -12.90 -15.57 -2.38
N GLU A 206 -13.90 -15.09 -1.63
CA GLU A 206 -14.01 -15.41 -0.21
C GLU A 206 -14.84 -16.69 -0.05
N ILE A 207 -14.17 -17.71 0.45
CA ILE A 207 -14.60 -19.10 0.37
C ILE A 207 -15.25 -19.50 1.67
N HIS A 208 -16.53 -19.88 1.60
CA HIS A 208 -17.28 -20.42 2.74
C HIS A 208 -17.51 -21.92 2.53
N SER A 209 -16.53 -22.73 2.91
CA SER A 209 -16.56 -24.18 2.71
C SER A 209 -17.64 -24.88 3.58
N PRO A 210 -18.20 -26.03 3.14
CA PRO A 210 -19.30 -26.69 3.83
C PRO A 210 -18.96 -27.06 5.28
N GLY A 211 -19.79 -26.61 6.23
CA GLY A 211 -19.63 -26.88 7.66
C GLY A 211 -18.49 -26.12 8.34
N ASN A 212 -17.79 -25.24 7.62
CA ASN A 212 -16.70 -24.43 8.16
C ASN A 212 -17.17 -22.99 8.35
N GLY A 213 -17.02 -22.47 9.58
CA GLY A 213 -17.30 -21.07 9.88
C GLY A 213 -16.14 -20.13 9.57
N VAL A 214 -14.94 -20.66 9.30
CA VAL A 214 -13.77 -19.84 8.97
C VAL A 214 -13.89 -19.30 7.55
N HIS A 215 -13.72 -17.98 7.42
CA HIS A 215 -13.63 -17.30 6.13
C HIS A 215 -12.18 -17.36 5.61
N ILE A 216 -12.04 -17.62 4.31
CA ILE A 216 -10.74 -17.86 3.66
C ILE A 216 -10.73 -17.17 2.31
N LEU A 217 -9.70 -16.37 1.99
CA LEU A 217 -9.52 -15.88 0.62
C LEU A 217 -8.67 -16.87 -0.18
N GLY A 218 -9.16 -17.19 -1.37
CA GLY A 218 -8.37 -17.74 -2.45
C GLY A 218 -8.03 -16.63 -3.43
N LEU A 219 -6.81 -16.09 -3.37
CA LEU A 219 -6.36 -15.04 -4.28
C LEU A 219 -5.63 -15.67 -5.48
N GLY A 220 -5.98 -15.25 -6.69
CA GLY A 220 -5.36 -15.67 -7.95
C GLY A 220 -5.51 -17.16 -8.30
N THR A 221 -6.55 -17.82 -7.80
CA THR A 221 -6.82 -19.23 -8.13
C THR A 221 -7.25 -19.37 -9.59
N SER A 222 -6.84 -20.47 -10.23
CA SER A 222 -7.24 -20.79 -11.60
C SER A 222 -8.72 -21.16 -11.77
N SER A 223 -9.39 -21.52 -10.69
CA SER A 223 -10.83 -21.82 -10.63
C SER A 223 -11.39 -21.51 -9.25
N GLY A 224 -12.72 -21.40 -9.15
CA GLY A 224 -13.40 -21.22 -7.87
C GLY A 224 -13.43 -22.48 -7.02
N LEU A 225 -13.38 -22.29 -5.70
CA LEU A 225 -13.40 -23.38 -4.73
C LEU A 225 -14.83 -23.76 -4.35
N THR A 226 -15.78 -22.82 -4.42
CA THR A 226 -17.20 -23.13 -4.24
C THR A 226 -17.68 -24.14 -5.26
N GLU A 227 -17.32 -23.97 -6.52
CA GLU A 227 -17.64 -24.92 -7.59
C GLU A 227 -16.98 -26.28 -7.29
N TRP A 228 -15.71 -26.30 -6.90
CA TRP A 228 -14.99 -27.54 -6.59
C TRP A 228 -15.67 -28.38 -5.51
N PHE A 229 -15.96 -27.84 -4.32
CA PHE A 229 -16.58 -28.65 -3.26
C PHE A 229 -18.08 -28.88 -3.47
N THR A 230 -18.71 -28.18 -4.42
CA THR A 230 -20.08 -28.46 -4.85
C THR A 230 -20.11 -29.65 -5.81
N GLU A 231 -19.24 -29.67 -6.82
CA GLU A 231 -19.17 -30.71 -7.83
C GLU A 231 -18.47 -31.98 -7.33
N LYS A 232 -17.41 -31.81 -6.52
CA LYS A 232 -16.57 -32.89 -6.00
C LYS A 232 -16.74 -33.07 -4.49
N ARG A 233 -17.99 -33.02 -4.02
CA ARG A 233 -18.30 -33.03 -2.58
C ARG A 233 -17.69 -34.23 -1.83
N ALA A 234 -17.71 -35.41 -2.42
CA ALA A 234 -17.11 -36.61 -1.81
C ALA A 234 -15.59 -36.52 -1.67
N GLU A 235 -14.89 -35.89 -2.63
CA GLU A 235 -13.45 -35.63 -2.56
C GLU A 235 -13.13 -34.67 -1.41
N TYR A 236 -13.89 -33.57 -1.30
CA TYR A 236 -13.77 -32.61 -0.21
C TYR A 236 -14.02 -33.27 1.16
N ASP A 237 -15.13 -33.97 1.33
CA ASP A 237 -15.49 -34.60 2.62
C ASP A 237 -14.45 -35.65 3.04
N ALA A 238 -13.91 -36.43 2.09
CA ALA A 238 -12.85 -37.40 2.36
C ALA A 238 -11.54 -36.72 2.79
N ALA A 239 -11.15 -35.63 2.14
CA ALA A 239 -9.98 -34.84 2.50
C ALA A 239 -10.13 -34.22 3.90
N VAL A 240 -11.30 -33.68 4.23
CA VAL A 240 -11.59 -33.12 5.56
C VAL A 240 -11.55 -34.21 6.63
N ALA A 241 -12.15 -35.38 6.37
CA ALA A 241 -12.10 -36.50 7.33
C ALA A 241 -10.66 -36.96 7.60
N ALA A 242 -9.83 -37.05 6.55
CA ALA A 242 -8.43 -37.44 6.68
C ALA A 242 -7.60 -36.42 7.48
N GLU A 243 -7.81 -35.12 7.25
CA GLU A 243 -7.12 -34.07 8.01
C GLU A 243 -7.61 -33.98 9.45
N LYS A 244 -8.93 -34.12 9.67
CA LYS A 244 -9.55 -34.13 11.00
C LYS A 244 -8.96 -35.23 11.89
N ALA A 245 -8.70 -36.41 11.34
CA ALA A 245 -8.13 -37.55 12.07
C ALA A 245 -6.69 -37.30 12.58
N ARG A 246 -6.00 -36.24 12.12
CA ARG A 246 -4.65 -35.87 12.54
C ARG A 246 -4.61 -34.90 13.73
N ILE A 247 -5.75 -34.35 14.13
CA ILE A 247 -5.83 -33.33 15.17
C ILE A 247 -5.92 -34.00 16.54
N ASP A 248 -4.96 -33.70 17.43
CA ASP A 248 -4.98 -34.21 18.81
C ASP A 248 -6.04 -33.43 19.64
N PRO A 249 -7.00 -34.12 20.30
CA PRO A 249 -7.94 -33.51 21.23
C PRO A 249 -7.29 -32.68 22.36
N LYS A 250 -6.02 -32.92 22.67
CA LYS A 250 -5.23 -32.13 23.64
C LYS A 250 -4.81 -30.77 23.09
N GLU A 251 -4.69 -30.62 21.78
CA GLU A 251 -4.32 -29.37 21.13
C GLU A 251 -5.55 -28.50 20.81
N LEU A 252 -6.68 -29.13 20.47
CA LEU A 252 -7.92 -28.45 20.12
C LEU A 252 -9.14 -29.30 20.56
N PRO A 253 -10.20 -28.72 21.14
CA PRO A 253 -11.43 -29.45 21.45
C PRO A 253 -12.05 -30.15 20.23
N GLU A 254 -12.52 -31.39 20.40
CA GLU A 254 -13.03 -32.24 19.30
C GLU A 254 -14.13 -31.59 18.45
N ASN A 255 -14.98 -30.77 19.07
CA ASN A 255 -16.06 -30.06 18.39
C ASN A 255 -15.59 -28.94 17.44
N LEU A 256 -14.30 -28.60 17.46
CA LEU A 256 -13.65 -27.62 16.58
C LEU A 256 -12.74 -28.27 15.52
N HIS A 257 -12.50 -29.59 15.61
CA HIS A 257 -11.61 -30.31 14.70
C HIS A 257 -12.06 -30.21 13.24
N TYR A 258 -13.36 -30.25 12.98
CA TYR A 258 -13.87 -30.20 11.62
C TYR A 258 -13.52 -28.87 10.95
N GLN A 259 -13.75 -27.74 11.62
CA GLN A 259 -13.47 -26.41 11.09
C GLN A 259 -11.97 -26.22 10.86
N ALA A 260 -11.12 -26.70 11.79
CA ALA A 260 -9.68 -26.66 11.61
C ALA A 260 -9.22 -27.46 10.39
N ALA A 261 -9.71 -28.70 10.26
CA ALA A 261 -9.39 -29.59 9.13
C ALA A 261 -9.89 -29.03 7.80
N ALA A 262 -11.13 -28.54 7.75
CA ALA A 262 -11.71 -27.93 6.56
C ALA A 262 -10.90 -26.72 6.09
N SER A 263 -10.43 -25.87 7.01
CA SER A 263 -9.57 -24.73 6.66
C SER A 263 -8.26 -25.17 6.01
N VAL A 264 -7.59 -26.19 6.56
CA VAL A 264 -6.36 -26.72 5.97
C VAL A 264 -6.60 -27.32 4.58
N VAL A 265 -7.68 -28.07 4.40
CA VAL A 265 -8.05 -28.63 3.08
C VAL A 265 -8.28 -27.53 2.05
N VAL A 266 -9.01 -26.47 2.43
CA VAL A 266 -9.24 -25.32 1.55
C VAL A 266 -7.92 -24.60 1.23
N TRP A 267 -7.07 -24.31 2.21
CA TRP A 267 -5.77 -23.67 1.97
C TRP A 267 -4.87 -24.50 1.04
N ASN A 268 -4.85 -25.81 1.20
CA ASN A 268 -4.11 -26.70 0.31
C ASN A 268 -4.68 -26.68 -1.11
N LYS A 269 -6.02 -26.67 -1.25
CA LYS A 269 -6.65 -26.59 -2.56
C LYS A 269 -6.36 -25.26 -3.26
N ILE A 270 -6.35 -24.15 -2.53
CA ILE A 270 -5.97 -22.84 -3.07
C ILE A 270 -4.56 -22.89 -3.67
N ARG A 271 -3.60 -23.50 -2.97
CA ARG A 271 -2.22 -23.67 -3.46
C ARG A 271 -2.13 -24.58 -4.67
N GLU A 272 -2.89 -25.67 -4.70
CA GLU A 272 -2.99 -26.56 -5.87
C GLU A 272 -3.46 -25.79 -7.12
N LEU A 273 -4.37 -24.84 -6.93
CA LEU A 273 -4.88 -23.95 -7.98
C LEU A 273 -3.98 -22.73 -8.24
N GLY A 274 -2.75 -22.73 -7.71
CA GLY A 274 -1.74 -21.68 -7.92
C GLY A 274 -1.95 -20.40 -7.11
N GLY A 275 -2.99 -20.34 -6.28
CA GLY A 275 -3.38 -19.14 -5.55
C GLY A 275 -2.63 -18.92 -4.23
N ILE A 276 -2.94 -17.81 -3.57
CA ILE A 276 -2.50 -17.48 -2.20
C ILE A 276 -3.65 -17.72 -1.23
N ALA A 277 -3.38 -18.54 -0.22
CA ALA A 277 -4.34 -18.91 0.82
C ALA A 277 -4.28 -17.92 2.00
N VAL A 278 -5.36 -17.16 2.22
CA VAL A 278 -5.42 -16.15 3.31
C VAL A 278 -6.38 -16.58 4.40
N TYR A 279 -5.98 -16.46 5.66
CA TYR A 279 -6.91 -16.54 6.80
C TYR A 279 -7.55 -15.15 7.06
N CYS A 280 -8.86 -15.03 6.86
CA CYS A 280 -9.59 -13.77 6.98
C CYS A 280 -9.91 -13.42 8.43
N HIS A 281 -9.80 -12.13 8.75
CA HIS A 281 -10.29 -11.45 9.95
C HIS A 281 -10.48 -12.36 11.18
N PRO A 282 -9.39 -12.90 11.77
CA PRO A 282 -9.45 -13.85 12.88
C PRO A 282 -10.21 -13.31 14.10
N TYR A 283 -10.28 -11.98 14.23
CA TYR A 283 -10.92 -11.24 15.33
C TYR A 283 -12.15 -10.46 14.89
N TRP A 284 -12.86 -10.93 13.86
CA TRP A 284 -14.15 -10.37 13.46
C TRP A 284 -15.20 -10.57 14.55
N ARG A 285 -15.90 -9.47 14.90
CA ARG A 285 -16.86 -9.41 16.00
C ARG A 285 -18.24 -8.90 15.57
N PRO A 286 -18.94 -9.60 14.68
CA PRO A 286 -20.30 -9.22 14.30
C PRO A 286 -21.20 -9.22 15.54
N SER A 287 -22.04 -8.20 15.67
CA SER A 287 -22.93 -8.03 16.83
C SER A 287 -22.20 -8.14 18.18
N ASP A 288 -21.02 -7.50 18.29
CA ASP A 288 -20.19 -7.38 19.49
C ASP A 288 -19.59 -8.69 20.04
N ARG A 289 -19.75 -9.81 19.33
CA ARG A 289 -19.27 -11.14 19.73
C ARG A 289 -18.26 -11.70 18.74
N GLN A 290 -17.19 -12.29 19.27
CA GLN A 290 -16.21 -13.05 18.50
C GLN A 290 -16.89 -14.16 17.68
N TYR A 291 -16.73 -14.10 16.36
CA TYR A 291 -17.34 -15.06 15.43
C TYR A 291 -16.64 -16.42 15.45
N ILE A 292 -15.32 -16.43 15.25
CA ILE A 292 -14.49 -17.64 15.32
C ILE A 292 -14.08 -17.89 16.77
N PRO A 293 -14.38 -19.06 17.38
CA PRO A 293 -13.94 -19.38 18.73
C PRO A 293 -12.45 -19.13 18.93
N ALA A 294 -12.05 -18.44 20.00
CA ALA A 294 -10.66 -18.06 20.24
C ALA A 294 -9.71 -19.26 20.16
N ALA A 295 -10.07 -20.40 20.78
CA ALA A 295 -9.29 -21.64 20.72
C ALA A 295 -9.03 -22.13 19.28
N LEU A 296 -9.99 -21.98 18.36
CA LEU A 296 -9.80 -22.33 16.96
C LEU A 296 -8.90 -21.32 16.25
N SER A 297 -9.13 -20.01 16.46
CA SER A 297 -8.30 -18.96 15.85
C SER A 297 -6.84 -19.06 16.28
N ASP A 298 -6.60 -19.21 17.59
CA ASP A 298 -5.27 -19.39 18.17
C ASP A 298 -4.60 -20.66 17.62
N TYR A 299 -5.32 -21.78 17.56
CA TYR A 299 -4.81 -23.02 16.97
C TYR A 299 -4.37 -22.81 15.52
N LEU A 300 -5.20 -22.20 14.68
CA LEU A 300 -4.91 -21.96 13.27
C LEU A 300 -3.70 -21.03 13.07
N LEU A 301 -3.62 -19.93 13.84
CA LEU A 301 -2.49 -19.00 13.82
C LEU A 301 -1.19 -19.63 14.33
N GLN A 302 -1.27 -20.51 15.33
CA GLN A 302 -0.12 -21.24 15.85
C GLN A 302 0.37 -22.33 14.87
N LYS A 303 -0.53 -23.00 14.13
CA LYS A 303 -0.13 -23.98 13.11
C LYS A 303 0.37 -23.32 11.82
N GLY A 304 -0.15 -22.15 11.46
CA GLY A 304 0.36 -21.33 10.35
C GLY A 304 0.30 -22.03 8.99
N GLN A 305 -0.77 -22.78 8.71
CA GLN A 305 -0.93 -23.54 7.47
C GLN A 305 -1.50 -22.73 6.29
N PHE A 306 -1.57 -21.40 6.42
CA PHE A 306 -1.96 -20.42 5.40
C PHE A 306 -0.72 -19.70 4.83
N ASP A 307 -0.87 -19.00 3.71
CA ASP A 307 0.22 -18.21 3.10
C ASP A 307 0.31 -16.80 3.69
N ALA A 308 -0.83 -16.23 4.09
CA ALA A 308 -0.92 -14.95 4.81
C ALA A 308 -2.18 -14.92 5.68
N PHE A 309 -2.31 -13.91 6.54
CA PHE A 309 -3.56 -13.62 7.22
C PHE A 309 -3.83 -12.12 7.32
N GLU A 310 -5.08 -11.77 7.54
CA GLU A 310 -5.51 -10.39 7.72
C GLU A 310 -5.14 -9.89 9.12
N VAL A 311 -4.12 -9.06 9.16
CA VAL A 311 -3.71 -8.33 10.38
C VAL A 311 -4.64 -7.14 10.60
N LEU A 312 -5.02 -6.48 9.51
CA LEU A 312 -5.96 -5.38 9.48
C LEU A 312 -7.15 -5.74 8.58
N ASN A 313 -8.35 -5.58 9.13
CA ASN A 313 -9.61 -5.67 8.41
C ASN A 313 -10.59 -4.63 8.98
N GLY A 314 -11.29 -3.89 8.11
CA GLY A 314 -12.12 -2.75 8.50
C GLY A 314 -13.28 -3.06 9.46
N GLY A 315 -13.70 -4.34 9.56
CA GLY A 315 -14.72 -4.82 10.49
C GLY A 315 -14.17 -5.63 11.68
N SER A 316 -12.85 -5.85 11.75
CA SER A 316 -12.21 -6.68 12.77
C SER A 316 -11.68 -5.86 13.96
N SER A 317 -11.49 -6.50 15.11
CA SER A 317 -10.87 -5.88 16.28
C SER A 317 -9.34 -5.73 16.13
N ASP A 318 -8.79 -4.69 16.78
CA ASP A 318 -7.33 -4.45 16.94
C ASP A 318 -6.54 -5.63 17.55
N LEU A 319 -7.24 -6.61 18.14
CA LEU A 319 -6.62 -7.87 18.58
C LEU A 319 -5.87 -8.59 17.45
N GLY A 320 -6.26 -8.41 16.18
CA GLY A 320 -5.52 -8.93 15.03
C GLY A 320 -4.10 -8.37 14.94
N ILE A 321 -3.95 -7.06 15.15
CA ILE A 321 -2.66 -6.37 15.19
C ILE A 321 -1.82 -6.86 16.38
N LEU A 322 -2.44 -6.94 17.56
CA LEU A 322 -1.74 -7.35 18.78
C LEU A 322 -1.24 -8.80 18.69
N HIS A 323 -2.09 -9.73 18.24
CA HIS A 323 -1.68 -11.13 18.09
C HIS A 323 -0.65 -11.31 16.98
N TYR A 324 -0.73 -10.52 15.89
CA TYR A 324 0.33 -10.51 14.87
C TYR A 324 1.71 -10.19 15.45
N HIS A 325 1.80 -9.14 16.26
CA HIS A 325 3.06 -8.77 16.91
C HIS A 325 3.52 -9.79 17.95
N GLU A 326 2.59 -10.38 18.71
CA GLU A 326 2.87 -11.46 19.66
C GLU A 326 3.43 -12.71 18.96
N LEU A 327 2.82 -13.16 17.85
CA LEU A 327 3.31 -14.28 17.04
C LEU A 327 4.73 -14.00 16.53
N ARG A 328 4.99 -12.78 16.03
CA ARG A 328 6.35 -12.39 15.60
C ARG A 328 7.36 -12.42 16.75
N ALA A 329 6.97 -11.93 17.94
CA ALA A 329 7.82 -11.99 19.13
C ALA A 329 8.14 -13.43 19.55
N GLN A 330 7.23 -14.36 19.28
CA GLN A 330 7.40 -15.81 19.47
C GLN A 330 8.18 -16.49 18.32
N GLY A 331 8.70 -15.73 17.35
CA GLY A 331 9.46 -16.27 16.21
C GLY A 331 8.59 -16.77 15.04
N ARG A 332 7.28 -16.51 15.05
CA ARG A 332 6.34 -16.87 13.98
C ARG A 332 6.09 -15.68 13.07
N ALA A 333 6.94 -15.52 12.06
CA ALA A 333 6.89 -14.42 11.11
C ALA A 333 5.95 -14.70 9.92
N TRP A 334 4.68 -15.00 10.20
CA TRP A 334 3.70 -15.19 9.13
C TRP A 334 3.49 -13.90 8.32
N PRO A 335 3.30 -13.95 7.00
CA PRO A 335 2.94 -12.78 6.22
C PRO A 335 1.60 -12.18 6.67
N GLY A 336 1.58 -10.87 6.85
CA GLY A 336 0.41 -10.13 7.32
C GLY A 336 -0.05 -9.12 6.27
N ILE A 337 -1.34 -9.14 5.94
CA ILE A 337 -1.95 -8.21 4.97
C ILE A 337 -2.94 -7.27 5.66
N GLY A 338 -3.17 -6.11 5.04
CA GLY A 338 -4.18 -5.15 5.44
C GLY A 338 -5.18 -4.93 4.32
N ILE A 339 -6.47 -5.10 4.61
CA ILE A 339 -7.55 -5.03 3.64
C ILE A 339 -8.76 -4.33 4.25
N THR A 340 -9.73 -3.95 3.42
CA THR A 340 -10.89 -3.20 3.91
C THR A 340 -12.08 -4.08 4.26
N ASP A 341 -12.29 -5.18 3.53
CA ASP A 341 -13.52 -5.97 3.59
C ASP A 341 -14.74 -5.09 3.28
N ALA A 342 -14.54 -4.19 2.32
CA ALA A 342 -15.53 -3.19 1.96
C ALA A 342 -16.71 -3.83 1.23
N HIS A 343 -17.91 -3.59 1.75
CA HIS A 343 -19.18 -3.97 1.12
C HIS A 343 -19.81 -2.83 0.30
N ALA A 344 -19.17 -1.67 0.30
CA ALA A 344 -19.47 -0.56 -0.60
C ALA A 344 -18.21 0.23 -0.91
N SER A 345 -18.17 0.87 -2.08
CA SER A 345 -17.05 1.70 -2.54
C SER A 345 -16.68 2.80 -1.53
N ALA A 346 -17.68 3.33 -0.81
CA ALA A 346 -17.51 4.33 0.25
C ALA A 346 -16.77 3.82 1.50
N ASN A 347 -16.63 2.50 1.66
CA ASN A 347 -15.90 1.88 2.77
C ASN A 347 -14.43 1.56 2.44
N LEU A 348 -14.01 1.75 1.19
CA LEU A 348 -12.63 1.55 0.75
C LEU A 348 -11.68 2.61 1.34
N GLY A 349 -10.37 2.32 1.32
CA GLY A 349 -9.32 3.28 1.62
C GLY A 349 -8.97 3.44 3.11
N ARG A 350 -9.57 2.65 4.01
CA ARG A 350 -9.23 2.62 5.44
C ARG A 350 -8.04 1.72 5.78
N ALA A 351 -7.74 0.78 4.90
CA ALA A 351 -6.57 -0.08 4.98
C ALA A 351 -6.15 -0.48 3.56
N TYR A 352 -4.88 -0.86 3.41
CA TYR A 352 -4.36 -1.46 2.19
C TYR A 352 -3.12 -2.29 2.53
N THR A 353 -2.68 -3.11 1.58
CA THR A 353 -1.42 -3.82 1.66
C THR A 353 -0.39 -3.16 0.75
N LEU A 354 0.81 -2.94 1.27
CA LEU A 354 1.97 -2.58 0.48
C LEU A 354 2.80 -3.84 0.23
N ILE A 355 3.12 -4.13 -1.04
CA ILE A 355 3.89 -5.32 -1.45
C ILE A 355 5.10 -4.88 -2.26
N LEU A 356 6.28 -5.41 -1.94
CA LEU A 356 7.46 -5.30 -2.80
C LEU A 356 7.48 -6.46 -3.79
N SER A 357 7.46 -6.18 -5.09
CA SER A 357 7.46 -7.21 -6.13
C SER A 357 8.28 -6.77 -7.35
N GLU A 358 8.87 -7.73 -8.06
CA GLU A 358 9.61 -7.50 -9.31
C GLU A 358 8.70 -6.91 -10.39
N SER A 359 7.45 -7.35 -10.43
CA SER A 359 6.43 -6.85 -11.35
C SER A 359 5.02 -6.97 -10.75
N LEU A 360 4.03 -6.46 -11.50
CA LEU A 360 2.60 -6.66 -11.23
C LEU A 360 2.05 -7.97 -11.82
N SER A 361 2.88 -8.99 -12.08
CA SER A 361 2.38 -10.34 -12.36
C SER A 361 1.86 -10.97 -11.06
N PHE A 362 0.79 -11.77 -11.14
CA PHE A 362 0.27 -12.44 -9.95
C PHE A 362 1.31 -13.41 -9.35
N SER A 363 2.09 -14.08 -10.19
CA SER A 363 3.14 -15.01 -9.72
C SER A 363 4.21 -14.32 -8.89
N ASP A 364 4.66 -13.12 -9.29
CA ASP A 364 5.67 -12.37 -8.55
C ASP A 364 5.08 -11.82 -7.24
N ILE A 365 3.86 -11.29 -7.29
CA ILE A 365 3.13 -10.83 -6.11
C ILE A 365 2.96 -11.98 -5.11
N ALA A 366 2.48 -13.14 -5.56
CA ALA A 366 2.28 -14.32 -4.74
C ALA A 366 3.59 -14.82 -4.11
N ALA A 367 4.68 -14.86 -4.89
CA ALA A 367 6.00 -15.23 -4.39
C ALA A 367 6.48 -14.27 -3.29
N ASN A 368 6.25 -12.97 -3.44
CA ASN A 368 6.66 -11.96 -2.48
C ASN A 368 5.79 -11.92 -1.21
N ILE A 369 4.47 -12.17 -1.32
CA ILE A 369 3.62 -12.37 -0.14
C ILE A 369 4.16 -13.54 0.70
N ARG A 370 4.47 -14.69 0.09
CA ARG A 370 5.00 -15.86 0.81
C ARG A 370 6.36 -15.61 1.46
N LYS A 371 7.19 -14.74 0.87
CA LYS A 371 8.47 -14.30 1.45
C LYS A 371 8.30 -13.30 2.61
N GLY A 372 7.08 -12.79 2.84
CA GLY A 372 6.82 -11.73 3.82
C GLY A 372 7.25 -10.34 3.34
N ASN A 373 7.41 -10.15 2.03
CA ASN A 373 7.71 -8.85 1.39
C ASN A 373 6.44 -8.00 1.25
N CYS A 374 5.56 -8.05 2.25
CA CYS A 374 4.33 -7.29 2.33
C CYS A 374 4.13 -6.71 3.73
N ILE A 375 3.37 -5.62 3.81
CA ILE A 375 3.05 -4.96 5.08
C ILE A 375 1.63 -4.41 5.04
N ALA A 376 0.91 -4.63 6.14
CA ALA A 376 -0.44 -4.09 6.33
C ALA A 376 -0.34 -2.60 6.68
N VAL A 377 -1.14 -1.76 6.03
CA VAL A 377 -1.17 -0.31 6.29
C VAL A 377 -2.57 0.13 6.68
N GLU A 378 -2.69 0.70 7.88
CA GLU A 378 -3.90 1.36 8.37
C GLU A 378 -3.89 2.82 7.91
N VAL A 379 -5.06 3.36 7.54
CA VAL A 379 -5.24 4.76 7.18
C VAL A 379 -6.29 5.40 8.09
N ASP A 380 -5.86 6.38 8.88
CA ASP A 380 -6.77 7.21 9.68
C ASP A 380 -7.52 8.17 8.74
N HIS A 381 -8.82 7.92 8.55
CA HIS A 381 -9.62 8.68 7.59
C HIS A 381 -9.83 10.16 7.95
N ARG A 382 -9.50 10.60 9.17
CA ARG A 382 -9.67 11.99 9.60
C ARG A 382 -8.41 12.80 9.38
N THR A 383 -7.26 12.19 9.66
CA THR A 383 -5.95 12.85 9.61
C THR A 383 -5.16 12.47 8.36
N ASN A 384 -5.60 11.45 7.63
CA ASN A 384 -4.88 10.80 6.55
C ASN A 384 -3.49 10.30 6.98
N GLN A 385 -3.36 9.91 8.26
CA GLN A 385 -2.13 9.29 8.78
C GLN A 385 -2.11 7.81 8.42
N HIS A 386 -0.94 7.33 7.97
CA HIS A 386 -0.71 5.94 7.62
C HIS A 386 0.10 5.26 8.73
N ARG A 387 -0.27 4.03 9.12
CA ARG A 387 0.45 3.23 10.12
C ARG A 387 0.75 1.85 9.55
N ALA A 388 2.01 1.44 9.60
CA ALA A 388 2.48 0.18 9.00
C ALA A 388 2.64 -0.91 10.08
N HIS A 389 2.10 -2.10 9.82
CA HIS A 389 2.15 -3.26 10.70
C HIS A 389 2.82 -4.43 9.99
N GLY A 390 4.09 -4.68 10.31
CA GLY A 390 4.90 -5.68 9.62
C GLY A 390 6.32 -5.78 10.15
N ASP A 391 7.21 -6.28 9.30
CA ASP A 391 8.65 -6.30 9.59
C ASP A 391 9.23 -4.88 9.72
N PHE A 392 10.15 -4.68 10.66
CA PHE A 392 10.72 -3.36 10.95
C PHE A 392 11.49 -2.77 9.76
N ARG A 393 12.24 -3.60 9.00
CA ARG A 393 13.00 -3.15 7.84
C ARG A 393 12.07 -2.61 6.76
N LEU A 394 11.03 -3.37 6.40
CA LEU A 394 10.00 -2.96 5.45
C LEU A 394 9.18 -1.78 5.97
N GLY A 395 8.88 -1.74 7.27
CA GLY A 395 8.17 -0.64 7.92
C GLY A 395 8.88 0.71 7.77
N ARG A 396 10.21 0.76 7.93
CA ARG A 396 10.98 1.99 7.69
C ARG A 396 10.85 2.48 6.25
N PHE A 397 10.90 1.56 5.28
CA PHE A 397 10.74 1.91 3.88
C PHE A 397 9.29 2.34 3.55
N ALA A 398 8.29 1.64 4.10
CA ALA A 398 6.88 1.99 3.97
C ALA A 398 6.59 3.41 4.47
N ILE A 399 7.14 3.77 5.65
CA ILE A 399 7.00 5.12 6.21
C ILE A 399 7.56 6.19 5.27
N PHE A 400 8.74 5.94 4.71
CA PHE A 400 9.29 6.84 3.71
C PHE A 400 8.35 6.98 2.51
N LEU A 401 7.82 5.87 1.98
CA LEU A 401 6.96 5.87 0.81
C LEU A 401 5.69 6.71 1.03
N PHE A 402 4.92 6.48 2.11
CA PHE A 402 3.69 7.25 2.34
C PHE A 402 3.93 8.68 2.86
N THR A 403 5.15 9.04 3.24
CA THR A 403 5.48 10.41 3.66
C THR A 403 6.09 11.23 2.52
N HIS A 404 6.83 10.58 1.60
CA HIS A 404 7.71 11.28 0.66
C HIS A 404 7.56 10.88 -0.81
N TYR A 405 6.96 9.73 -1.11
CA TYR A 405 6.77 9.25 -2.48
C TYR A 405 5.30 9.30 -2.91
N TYR A 406 4.43 8.54 -2.23
CA TYR A 406 3.05 8.33 -2.67
C TYR A 406 2.25 9.64 -2.80
N PRO A 407 2.22 10.53 -1.78
CA PRO A 407 1.43 11.75 -1.86
C PRO A 407 1.95 12.76 -2.90
N LYS A 408 3.23 12.69 -3.27
CA LYS A 408 3.87 13.67 -4.16
C LYS A 408 3.83 13.26 -5.63
N HIS A 409 3.87 11.96 -5.90
CA HIS A 409 4.10 11.44 -7.25
C HIS A 409 2.98 10.49 -7.67
N HIS A 410 2.83 9.37 -6.96
CA HIS A 410 2.04 8.24 -7.37
C HIS A 410 0.52 8.45 -7.23
N ASP A 411 0.06 8.84 -6.04
CA ASP A 411 -1.38 8.81 -5.71
C ASP A 411 -2.17 9.80 -6.55
N LYS A 412 -1.56 10.92 -6.95
CA LYS A 412 -2.19 11.88 -7.87
C LYS A 412 -2.45 11.29 -9.25
N LEU A 413 -1.51 10.51 -9.80
CA LEU A 413 -1.68 9.87 -11.10
C LEU A 413 -2.77 8.81 -11.05
N CYS A 414 -2.76 8.02 -9.98
CA CYS A 414 -3.78 7.00 -9.75
C CYS A 414 -5.16 7.60 -9.54
N ALA A 415 -5.26 8.72 -8.80
CA ALA A 415 -6.51 9.45 -8.62
C ALA A 415 -7.08 9.94 -9.96
N GLU A 416 -6.25 10.56 -10.80
CA GLU A 416 -6.64 11.04 -12.13
C GLU A 416 -7.15 9.90 -13.02
N GLU A 417 -6.42 8.78 -13.08
CA GLU A 417 -6.81 7.59 -13.83
C GLU A 417 -8.08 6.94 -13.26
N GLY A 418 -8.20 6.83 -11.94
CA GLY A 418 -9.33 6.24 -11.23
C GLY A 418 -10.65 6.99 -11.46
N GLU A 419 -10.63 8.33 -11.48
CA GLU A 419 -11.82 9.14 -11.79
C GLU A 419 -12.37 8.86 -13.20
N LEU A 420 -11.48 8.61 -14.17
CA LEU A 420 -11.88 8.22 -15.51
C LEU A 420 -12.32 6.77 -15.58
N LEU A 421 -11.64 5.86 -14.87
CA LEU A 421 -12.04 4.46 -14.78
C LEU A 421 -13.45 4.31 -14.24
N VAL A 422 -13.83 5.03 -13.19
CA VAL A 422 -15.18 5.00 -12.61
C VAL A 422 -16.25 5.37 -13.65
N LYS A 423 -15.96 6.36 -14.51
CA LYS A 423 -16.87 6.76 -15.61
C LYS A 423 -16.86 5.74 -16.74
N ALA A 424 -15.70 5.23 -17.12
CA ALA A 424 -15.53 4.26 -18.18
C ALA A 424 -16.28 2.95 -17.87
N VAL A 425 -16.17 2.43 -16.64
CA VAL A 425 -16.92 1.23 -16.21
C VAL A 425 -18.43 1.47 -16.13
N ALA A 426 -18.86 2.73 -16.01
CA ALA A 426 -20.26 3.14 -16.10
C ALA A 426 -20.74 3.35 -17.55
N GLY A 427 -19.88 3.14 -18.55
CA GLY A 427 -20.22 3.20 -19.97
C GLY A 427 -19.89 4.51 -20.69
N ASP A 428 -19.12 5.41 -20.07
CA ASP A 428 -18.69 6.66 -20.70
C ASP A 428 -17.54 6.43 -21.70
N ALA A 429 -17.86 6.44 -23.00
CA ALA A 429 -16.89 6.27 -24.08
C ALA A 429 -15.85 7.41 -24.14
N ALA A 430 -16.20 8.64 -23.76
CA ALA A 430 -15.25 9.75 -23.73
C ALA A 430 -14.21 9.55 -22.62
N ALA A 431 -14.60 8.95 -21.49
CA ALA A 431 -13.67 8.59 -20.44
C ALA A 431 -12.67 7.50 -20.88
N VAL A 432 -13.10 6.52 -21.68
CA VAL A 432 -12.22 5.49 -22.25
C VAL A 432 -11.15 6.11 -23.15
N GLU A 433 -11.52 7.07 -24.01
CA GLU A 433 -10.56 7.79 -24.85
C GLU A 433 -9.58 8.64 -24.00
N ALA A 434 -10.07 9.29 -22.95
CA ALA A 434 -9.27 10.11 -22.05
C ALA A 434 -8.28 9.29 -21.20
N LEU A 435 -8.49 7.98 -21.01
CA LEU A 435 -7.57 7.09 -20.30
C LEU A 435 -6.29 6.77 -21.11
N LYS A 436 -6.37 6.75 -22.44
CA LYS A 436 -5.24 6.38 -23.32
C LYS A 436 -3.93 7.14 -23.04
N PRO A 437 -3.93 8.49 -22.90
CA PRO A 437 -2.69 9.21 -22.56
C PRO A 437 -2.25 9.03 -21.11
N LEU A 438 -3.05 8.41 -20.23
CA LEU A 438 -2.69 8.21 -18.83
C LEU A 438 -1.97 6.89 -18.58
N GLN A 439 -2.26 5.86 -19.38
CA GLN A 439 -1.64 4.55 -19.28
C GLN A 439 -0.10 4.66 -19.39
N GLY A 440 0.62 3.91 -18.55
CA GLY A 440 2.07 3.90 -18.48
C GLY A 440 2.67 5.02 -17.63
N ARG A 441 1.89 6.02 -17.17
CA ARG A 441 2.43 7.11 -16.36
C ARG A 441 2.91 6.66 -14.99
N VAL A 442 2.25 5.67 -14.36
CA VAL A 442 2.69 5.16 -13.05
C VAL A 442 3.96 4.31 -13.18
N PRO A 443 4.05 3.33 -14.10
CA PRO A 443 5.31 2.64 -14.38
C PRO A 443 6.48 3.59 -14.70
N ALA A 444 6.23 4.64 -15.48
CA ALA A 444 7.25 5.64 -15.81
C ALA A 444 7.78 6.42 -14.58
N LEU A 445 7.01 6.50 -13.48
CA LEU A 445 7.53 7.05 -12.22
C LEU A 445 8.65 6.17 -11.66
N PHE A 446 8.51 4.84 -11.73
CA PHE A 446 9.57 3.94 -11.29
C PHE A 446 10.81 4.13 -12.15
N ASP A 447 10.70 4.26 -13.48
CA ASP A 447 11.86 4.49 -14.35
C ASP A 447 12.59 5.81 -14.07
N LYS A 448 11.86 6.83 -13.59
CA LYS A 448 12.40 8.14 -13.27
C LYS A 448 13.03 8.21 -11.88
N TYR A 449 12.32 7.73 -10.86
CA TYR A 449 12.72 7.91 -9.46
C TYR A 449 13.56 6.75 -8.92
N TRP A 450 13.68 5.64 -9.64
CA TRP A 450 14.62 4.58 -9.29
C TRP A 450 15.96 4.81 -10.00
N ALA A 451 17.06 4.72 -9.25
CA ALA A 451 18.39 4.77 -9.84
C ALA A 451 18.60 3.62 -10.85
N LYS A 452 19.43 3.88 -11.85
CA LYS A 452 19.76 2.94 -12.92
C LYS A 452 21.14 2.33 -12.73
#